data_AF-A0A9E4A1B3-F1
#
_entry.id   AF-A0A9E4A1B3-F1
#
_cell.length_a   1.000
_cell.length_b   1.000
_cell.length_c   1.000
_cell.angle_alpha   90.00
_cell.angle_beta   90.00
_cell.angle_gamma   90.00
#
_symmetry.space_group_name_H-M   'P 1'
#
loop_
_entity.id
_entity.type
_entity.pdbx_description
1 polymer ?
#
loop_
_entity_poly.entity_id
_entity_poly.type
_entity_poly.pdbx_seq_one_letter_code
_entity_poly.pdbx_strand_id
1 'polypeptide(L)'
;MSFYIVDDVCISCGACEYVCPTLAITKREDNYRGTFIIDMMLCNDCGACPPTCPVDCIIQDPESVICHGWGCPLGPKSPMRDWECTKLDERRCPKCENVLWRRPGETDWFCFKCDQGKGLCPKVRVAQKPDYAVLPR
;
A
#
# COMPACT_ATOMS: atom_id res chain seq x y z
N MET A 1 4.60 6.61 -3.20
CA MET A 1 5.06 6.68 -1.82
C MET A 1 3.91 6.20 -0.94
N SER A 2 4.05 6.16 0.37
CA SER A 2 2.88 6.18 1.26
C SER A 2 2.82 7.54 1.93
N PHE A 3 1.86 7.72 2.82
CA PHE A 3 1.76 8.90 3.66
C PHE A 3 1.93 8.47 5.12
N TYR A 4 2.37 9.38 5.97
CA TYR A 4 2.35 9.23 7.42
C TYR A 4 1.67 10.43 8.06
N ILE A 5 1.12 10.23 9.25
CA ILE A 5 0.39 11.25 10.01
C ILE A 5 1.29 11.73 11.15
N VAL A 6 1.45 13.04 11.29
CA VAL A 6 2.17 13.64 12.41
C VAL A 6 1.23 13.67 13.63
N ASP A 7 1.49 12.79 14.59
CA ASP A 7 0.64 12.59 15.77
C ASP A 7 0.45 13.87 16.61
N ASP A 8 1.49 14.70 16.72
CA ASP A 8 1.45 15.93 17.51
C ASP A 8 0.48 17.00 16.96
N VAL A 9 0.23 16.96 15.65
CA VAL A 9 -0.62 17.91 14.92
C VAL A 9 -2.02 17.33 14.69
N CYS A 10 -2.16 16.01 14.68
CA CYS A 10 -3.44 15.34 14.43
C CYS A 10 -4.49 15.69 15.49
N ILE A 11 -5.68 16.09 15.03
CA ILE A 11 -6.85 16.43 15.88
C ILE A 11 -7.90 15.31 15.91
N SER A 12 -7.58 14.12 15.41
CA SER A 12 -8.44 12.93 15.45
C SER A 12 -9.85 13.12 14.85
N CYS A 13 -9.97 13.89 13.76
CA CYS A 13 -11.26 14.20 13.12
C CYS A 13 -11.84 13.09 12.22
N GLY A 14 -11.04 12.12 11.78
CA GLY A 14 -11.49 10.98 10.95
C GLY A 14 -11.77 11.25 9.46
N ALA A 15 -11.60 12.49 8.98
CA ALA A 15 -11.87 12.81 7.58
C ALA A 15 -10.97 12.04 6.59
N CYS A 16 -9.71 11.80 6.96
CA CYS A 16 -8.76 11.05 6.13
C CYS A 16 -9.12 9.56 5.99
N GLU A 17 -9.67 8.94 7.03
CA GLU A 17 -10.15 7.55 7.01
C GLU A 17 -11.30 7.39 6.02
N TYR A 18 -12.27 8.31 6.06
CA TYR A 18 -13.45 8.27 5.21
C TYR A 18 -13.14 8.36 3.71
N VAL A 19 -12.15 9.16 3.33
CA VAL A 19 -11.79 9.36 1.91
C VAL A 19 -10.85 8.26 1.37
N CYS A 20 -10.32 7.38 2.22
CA CYS A 20 -9.32 6.41 1.79
C CYS A 20 -9.97 5.26 1.00
N PRO A 21 -9.68 5.11 -0.32
CA PRO A 21 -10.33 4.09 -1.15
C PRO A 21 -9.88 2.66 -0.81
N THR A 22 -8.72 2.51 -0.16
CA THR A 22 -8.12 1.22 0.19
C THR A 22 -8.25 0.89 1.68
N LEU A 23 -9.00 1.70 2.44
CA LEU A 23 -9.15 1.56 3.90
C LEU A 23 -7.78 1.42 4.62
N ALA A 24 -6.78 2.15 4.13
CA ALA A 24 -5.42 2.07 4.64
C ALA A 24 -5.23 2.86 5.94
N ILE A 25 -6.20 3.67 6.34
CA ILE A 25 -6.07 4.57 7.49
C ILE A 25 -6.97 4.03 8.60
N THR A 26 -6.39 3.84 9.79
CA THR A 26 -7.10 3.33 10.96
C THR A 26 -6.78 4.16 12.19
N LYS A 27 -7.67 4.14 13.19
CA LYS A 27 -7.43 4.81 14.46
C LYS A 27 -6.44 4.02 15.33
N ARG A 28 -5.43 4.68 15.90
CA ARG A 28 -4.52 4.13 16.91
C ARG A 28 -5.28 3.95 18.23
N GLU A 29 -5.28 2.72 18.73
CA GLU A 29 -5.84 2.40 20.07
C GLU A 29 -4.83 2.64 21.19
N ASP A 30 -3.53 2.66 20.88
CA ASP A 30 -2.41 2.78 21.82
C ASP A 30 -2.13 4.24 22.26
N ASN A 31 -2.66 5.23 21.54
CA ASN A 31 -2.48 6.64 21.86
C ASN A 31 -3.71 7.22 22.59
N TYR A 32 -3.51 7.87 23.73
CA TYR A 32 -4.57 8.57 24.48
C TYR A 32 -5.31 9.61 23.62
N ARG A 33 -4.62 10.23 22.64
CA ARG A 33 -5.24 11.19 21.71
C ARG A 33 -6.10 10.52 20.63
N GLY A 34 -6.00 9.21 20.45
CA GLY A 34 -6.71 8.46 19.41
C GLY A 34 -6.40 8.95 18.01
N THR A 35 -5.11 9.21 17.73
CA THR A 35 -4.64 9.67 16.41
C THR A 35 -4.86 8.59 15.34
N PHE A 36 -4.68 8.97 14.08
CA PHE A 36 -4.81 8.04 12.96
C PHE A 36 -3.43 7.60 12.48
N ILE A 37 -3.35 6.37 12.00
CA ILE A 37 -2.17 5.81 11.35
C ILE A 37 -2.53 5.32 9.95
N ILE A 38 -1.56 5.42 9.04
CA ILE A 38 -1.67 4.96 7.66
C ILE A 38 -0.84 3.69 7.52
N ASP A 39 -1.49 2.58 7.20
CA ASP A 39 -0.83 1.35 6.80
C ASP A 39 -0.26 1.53 5.39
N MET A 40 1.06 1.71 5.32
CA MET A 40 1.79 1.80 4.05
C MET A 40 1.51 0.61 3.14
N MET A 41 1.14 -0.57 3.68
CA MET A 41 0.90 -1.79 2.92
C MET A 41 -0.42 -1.80 2.17
N LEU A 42 -1.41 -1.08 2.68
CA LEU A 42 -2.71 -0.88 2.05
C LEU A 42 -2.74 0.38 1.18
N CYS A 43 -1.97 1.40 1.56
CA CYS A 43 -1.93 2.69 0.85
C CYS A 43 -1.48 2.54 -0.62
N ASN A 44 -2.29 2.99 -1.58
CA ASN A 44 -1.97 2.96 -3.01
C ASN A 44 -1.40 4.27 -3.56
N ASP A 45 -1.04 5.22 -2.69
CA ASP A 45 -0.53 6.55 -3.08
C ASP A 45 -1.52 7.39 -3.90
N CYS A 46 -2.83 7.17 -3.76
CA CYS A 46 -3.83 7.93 -4.52
C CYS A 46 -3.85 9.44 -4.22
N GLY A 47 -3.25 9.88 -3.12
CA GLY A 47 -3.17 11.30 -2.76
C GLY A 47 -4.50 11.95 -2.35
N ALA A 48 -5.53 11.18 -2.02
CA ALA A 48 -6.83 11.72 -1.61
C ALA A 48 -6.84 12.25 -0.16
N CYS A 49 -6.00 11.68 0.71
CA CYS A 49 -5.99 12.03 2.14
C CYS A 49 -5.34 13.39 2.46
N PRO A 50 -4.20 13.82 1.87
CA PRO A 50 -3.58 15.10 2.23
C PRO A 50 -4.50 16.32 2.05
N PRO A 51 -5.17 16.53 0.90
CA PRO A 51 -6.02 17.72 0.72
C PRO A 51 -7.29 17.69 1.58
N THR A 52 -7.62 16.55 2.18
CA THR A 52 -8.78 16.40 3.08
C THR A 52 -8.44 16.77 4.53
N CYS A 53 -7.15 16.83 4.89
CA CYS A 53 -6.74 17.10 6.26
C CYS A 53 -6.88 18.61 6.59
N PRO A 54 -7.68 19.02 7.58
CA PRO A 54 -7.85 20.44 7.91
C PRO A 54 -6.64 21.08 8.60
N VAL A 55 -5.69 20.27 9.06
CA VAL A 55 -4.47 20.69 9.78
C VAL A 55 -3.20 20.31 9.03
N ASP A 56 -3.33 19.84 7.79
CA ASP A 56 -2.22 19.46 6.90
C ASP A 56 -1.16 18.54 7.56
N CYS A 57 -1.58 17.64 8.46
CA CYS A 57 -0.66 16.78 9.21
C CYS A 57 -0.26 15.48 8.47
N ILE A 58 -0.62 15.34 7.20
CA ILE A 58 -0.38 14.14 6.38
C ILE A 58 0.78 14.43 5.43
N ILE A 59 1.92 13.77 5.65
CA ILE A 59 3.16 14.00 4.90
C ILE A 59 3.49 12.76 4.06
N GLN A 60 4.06 12.99 2.88
CA GLN A 60 4.51 11.91 1.99
C GLN A 60 5.80 11.27 2.53
N ASP A 61 5.84 9.93 2.55
CA ASP A 61 7.02 9.15 2.94
C ASP A 61 7.91 8.87 1.71
N PRO A 62 9.10 9.49 1.59
CA PRO A 62 9.98 9.33 0.44
C PRO A 62 10.67 7.95 0.38
N GLU A 63 10.74 7.21 1.49
CA GLU A 63 11.42 5.91 1.56
C GLU A 63 10.49 4.72 1.27
N SER A 64 9.18 4.98 1.12
CA SER A 64 8.16 3.95 0.96
C SER A 64 7.99 3.43 -0.48
N VAL A 65 7.73 2.12 -0.59
CA VAL A 65 7.48 1.42 -1.86
C VAL A 65 6.12 1.84 -2.45
N ILE A 66 6.14 2.31 -3.69
CA ILE A 66 5.00 2.88 -4.39
C ILE A 66 4.28 1.84 -5.25
N CYS A 67 2.95 1.75 -5.17
CA CYS A 67 2.16 1.05 -6.20
C CYS A 67 2.23 1.85 -7.52
N HIS A 68 2.57 1.20 -8.63
CA HIS A 68 2.78 1.86 -9.93
C HIS A 68 3.87 2.96 -9.95
N GLY A 69 4.74 3.03 -8.94
CA GLY A 69 5.84 4.00 -8.90
C GLY A 69 7.21 3.34 -8.92
N TRP A 70 8.18 3.93 -8.21
CA TRP A 70 9.55 3.47 -8.20
C TRP A 70 9.67 2.04 -7.63
N GLY A 71 10.35 1.17 -8.39
CA GLY A 71 10.52 -0.25 -8.06
C GLY A 71 9.32 -1.15 -8.40
N CYS A 72 8.13 -0.60 -8.66
CA CYS A 72 6.97 -1.41 -9.03
C CYS A 72 7.13 -1.97 -10.46
N PRO A 73 6.85 -3.26 -10.69
CA PRO A 73 6.78 -3.82 -12.04
C PRO A 73 5.72 -3.15 -12.92
N LEU A 74 4.68 -2.55 -12.34
CA LEU A 74 3.67 -1.78 -13.07
C LEU A 74 4.01 -0.29 -13.17
N GLY A 75 5.25 0.10 -12.83
CA GLY A 75 5.69 1.49 -12.88
C GLY A 75 5.80 2.02 -14.30
N PRO A 76 5.78 3.35 -14.49
CA PRO A 76 5.70 3.99 -15.82
C PRO A 76 6.88 3.66 -16.75
N LYS A 77 8.04 3.31 -16.18
CA LYS A 77 9.27 2.94 -16.91
C LYS A 77 9.45 1.43 -17.09
N SER A 78 8.52 0.61 -16.61
CA SER A 78 8.64 -0.85 -16.63
C SER A 78 8.03 -1.47 -17.90
N PRO A 79 8.61 -2.56 -18.44
CA PRO A 79 7.99 -3.34 -19.52
C PRO A 79 6.61 -3.92 -19.17
N MET A 80 6.31 -4.07 -17.87
CA MET A 80 5.05 -4.62 -17.38
C MET A 80 4.05 -3.52 -16.98
N ARG A 81 4.21 -2.26 -17.43
CA ARG A 81 3.33 -1.13 -17.07
C ARG A 81 1.84 -1.37 -17.37
N ASP A 82 1.56 -2.09 -18.45
CA ASP A 82 0.20 -2.36 -18.95
C ASP A 82 -0.40 -3.63 -18.35
N TRP A 83 0.31 -4.25 -17.40
CA TRP A 83 -0.15 -5.44 -16.71
C TRP A 83 -0.98 -5.07 -15.48
N GLU A 84 -1.73 -6.05 -14.99
CA GLU A 84 -2.54 -5.88 -13.79
C GLU A 84 -2.04 -6.80 -12.69
N CYS A 85 -2.18 -6.36 -11.45
CA CYS A 85 -1.85 -7.16 -10.28
C CYS A 85 -2.97 -7.11 -9.26
N THR A 86 -3.17 -8.19 -8.51
CA THR A 86 -4.23 -8.28 -7.48
C THR A 86 -3.80 -7.70 -6.13
N LYS A 87 -2.86 -6.75 -6.08
CA LYS A 87 -2.36 -6.24 -4.78
C LYS A 87 -3.43 -5.48 -3.99
N LEU A 88 -4.32 -4.77 -4.69
CA LEU A 88 -5.43 -4.03 -4.10
C LEU A 88 -6.75 -4.82 -4.13
N ASP A 89 -6.78 -5.95 -4.83
CA ASP A 89 -7.89 -6.89 -4.81
C ASP A 89 -7.80 -7.83 -3.60
N GLU A 90 -8.92 -8.45 -3.26
CA GLU A 90 -8.98 -9.53 -2.27
C GLU A 90 -8.39 -10.86 -2.79
N ARG A 91 -8.17 -10.95 -4.10
CA ARG A 91 -7.70 -12.16 -4.78
C ARG A 91 -6.21 -12.41 -4.54
N ARG A 92 -5.86 -13.58 -4.01
CA ARG A 92 -4.47 -14.01 -3.77
C ARG A 92 -4.23 -15.41 -4.32
N CYS A 93 -2.96 -15.73 -4.57
CA CYS A 93 -2.58 -17.09 -4.95
C CYS A 93 -2.95 -18.08 -3.82
N PRO A 94 -3.73 -19.14 -4.09
CA PRO A 94 -4.14 -20.09 -3.05
C PRO A 94 -2.99 -20.95 -2.50
N LYS A 95 -1.86 -21.02 -3.21
CA LYS A 95 -0.70 -21.84 -2.81
C LYS A 95 0.31 -21.08 -1.96
N CYS A 96 0.51 -19.79 -2.21
CA CYS A 96 1.58 -19.03 -1.57
C CYS A 96 1.17 -17.61 -1.14
N GLU A 97 -0.11 -17.27 -1.24
CA GLU A 97 -0.72 -15.99 -0.85
C GLU A 97 -0.11 -14.74 -1.50
N ASN A 98 0.73 -14.92 -2.53
CA ASN A 98 1.30 -13.82 -3.27
C ASN A 98 0.29 -13.21 -4.24
N VAL A 99 0.58 -11.98 -4.60
CA VAL A 99 -0.17 -11.22 -5.61
C VAL A 99 -0.11 -11.95 -6.95
N LEU A 100 -1.28 -12.06 -7.59
CA LEU A 100 -1.44 -12.61 -8.92
C LEU A 100 -1.23 -11.50 -9.95
N TRP A 101 -0.85 -11.91 -11.15
CA TRP A 101 -0.52 -11.02 -12.26
C TRP A 101 -1.32 -11.44 -13.48
N ARG A 102 -1.72 -10.46 -14.28
CA ARG A 102 -2.46 -10.65 -15.52
C ARG A 102 -1.83 -9.83 -16.63
N ARG A 103 -1.72 -10.44 -17.80
CA ARG A 103 -1.22 -9.78 -19.01
C ARG A 103 -2.34 -8.93 -19.63
N PRO A 104 -2.00 -7.78 -20.24
CA PRO A 104 -2.99 -7.00 -20.99
C PRO A 104 -3.61 -7.86 -22.09
N GLY A 105 -4.95 -7.92 -22.10
CA GLY A 105 -5.72 -8.68 -23.09
C GLY A 105 -5.94 -10.16 -22.77
N GLU A 106 -5.35 -10.70 -21.70
CA GLU A 106 -5.60 -12.06 -21.22
C GLU A 106 -6.58 -12.05 -20.04
N THR A 107 -7.35 -13.13 -19.88
CA THR A 107 -8.28 -13.31 -18.74
C THR A 107 -7.65 -14.03 -17.56
N ASP A 108 -6.56 -14.77 -17.80
CA ASP A 108 -5.97 -15.67 -16.82
C ASP A 108 -5.01 -14.95 -15.86
N TRP A 109 -5.13 -15.31 -14.58
CA TRP A 109 -4.26 -14.84 -13.52
C TRP A 109 -3.20 -15.88 -13.21
N PHE A 110 -1.95 -15.46 -13.03
CA PHE A 110 -0.86 -16.35 -12.71
C PHE A 110 0.02 -15.84 -11.57
N CYS A 111 0.76 -16.74 -10.94
CA CYS A 111 1.58 -16.44 -9.79
C CYS A 111 3.05 -16.61 -10.12
N PHE A 112 3.75 -15.52 -10.41
CA PHE A 112 5.19 -15.55 -10.69
C PHE A 112 6.05 -16.28 -9.64
N LYS A 113 5.62 -16.29 -8.37
CA LYS A 113 6.35 -17.02 -7.33
C LYS A 113 6.19 -18.54 -7.49
N CYS A 114 5.01 -19.04 -7.82
CA CYS A 114 4.79 -20.47 -8.05
C CYS A 114 5.29 -20.93 -9.41
N ASP A 115 5.11 -20.11 -10.45
CA ASP A 115 5.43 -20.47 -11.83
C ASP A 115 6.91 -20.26 -12.16
N GLN A 116 7.55 -19.22 -11.60
CA GLN A 116 8.93 -18.83 -11.93
C GLN A 116 9.83 -18.65 -10.70
N GLY A 117 9.35 -18.96 -9.49
CA GLY A 117 10.13 -18.87 -8.26
C GLY A 117 10.44 -17.44 -7.79
N LYS A 118 9.92 -16.39 -8.45
CA LYS A 118 10.25 -14.97 -8.14
C LYS A 118 9.02 -14.18 -7.72
N GLY A 119 9.10 -13.54 -6.55
CA GLY A 119 8.11 -12.55 -6.11
C GLY A 119 8.41 -11.19 -6.76
N LEU A 120 7.49 -10.68 -7.57
CA LEU A 120 7.70 -9.42 -8.30
C LEU A 120 7.27 -8.17 -7.53
N CYS A 121 6.26 -8.26 -6.67
CA CYS A 121 5.73 -7.10 -5.95
C CYS A 121 6.73 -6.68 -4.84
N PRO A 122 7.39 -5.51 -4.94
CA PRO A 122 8.37 -5.09 -3.93
C PRO A 122 7.68 -4.83 -2.59
N LYS A 123 6.43 -4.36 -2.62
CA LYS A 123 5.61 -4.11 -1.44
C LYS A 123 5.36 -5.39 -0.66
N VAL A 124 5.00 -6.48 -1.35
CA VAL A 124 4.87 -7.81 -0.74
C VAL A 124 6.21 -8.32 -0.21
N ARG A 125 7.32 -8.07 -0.92
CA ARG A 125 8.66 -8.47 -0.45
C ARG A 125 9.06 -7.74 0.82
N VAL A 126 8.75 -6.44 0.95
CA VAL A 126 9.02 -5.65 2.16
C VAL A 126 8.19 -6.20 3.33
N ALA A 127 6.89 -6.48 3.13
CA ALA A 127 6.06 -7.06 4.19
C ALA A 127 6.47 -8.47 4.63
N GLN A 128 7.17 -9.22 3.77
CA GLN A 128 7.70 -10.53 4.12
C GLN A 128 9.00 -10.46 4.93
N LYS A 129 9.62 -9.27 5.10
CA LYS A 129 10.82 -9.14 5.91
C LYS A 129 10.47 -9.14 7.41
N PRO A 130 11.29 -9.79 8.26
CA PRO A 130 11.00 -9.93 9.69
C PRO A 130 10.99 -8.59 10.45
N ASP A 131 11.82 -7.63 10.03
CA ASP A 131 11.90 -6.27 10.57
C ASP A 131 10.64 -5.44 10.31
N TYR A 132 9.89 -5.74 9.25
CA TYR A 132 8.65 -5.02 8.93
C TYR A 132 7.56 -5.22 9.99
N ALA A 133 7.47 -6.41 10.58
CA ALA A 133 6.45 -6.73 11.59
C ALA A 133 6.63 -5.97 12.92
N VAL A 134 7.77 -5.31 13.10
CA VAL A 134 8.16 -4.59 14.34
C VAL A 134 7.93 -3.08 14.22
N LEU A 135 7.60 -2.57 13.03
CA LEU A 135 7.28 -1.16 12.86
C LEU A 135 5.96 -0.83 13.58
N PRO A 136 5.88 0.30 14.30
CA PRO A 136 4.67 0.70 15.01
C PRO A 136 3.54 0.89 14.00
N ARG A 137 2.57 -0.04 14.06
CA ARG A 137 1.33 0.01 13.30
C ARG A 137 0.35 1.00 13.89
#